data_AF-A0A966WD49-F1
#
_entry.id   AF-A0A966WD49-F1
#
_cell.length_a   1.000
_cell.length_b   1.000
_cell.length_c   1.000
_cell.angle_alpha   90.00
_cell.angle_beta   90.00
_cell.angle_gamma   90.00
#
_symmetry.space_group_name_H-M   'P 1'
#
loop_
_entity.id
_entity.type
_entity.pdbx_description
1 polymer ?
#
loop_
_entity_poly.entity_id
_entity_poly.type
_entity_poly.pdbx_seq_one_letter_code
_entity_poly.pdbx_strand_id
1 'polypeptide(L)' 'MIGLSHYLILGAILFTISVVGIFLNRKNIIILLMSIELMLLAVNINFIAFSHYLNDIAGQIFVF' A
#
# COMPACT_ATOMS: atom_id res chain seq x y z
N MET A 1 -18.63 -11.57 -4.64
CA MET A 1 -17.53 -12.07 -3.79
C MET A 1 -16.35 -11.15 -4.02
N ILE A 2 -15.79 -10.55 -2.96
CA ILE A 2 -14.63 -9.65 -3.06
C ILE A 2 -13.40 -10.55 -3.25
N GLY A 3 -12.79 -10.50 -4.43
CA GLY A 3 -11.63 -11.33 -4.78
C GLY A 3 -10.31 -10.60 -4.55
N LEU A 4 -9.19 -11.32 -4.66
CA LEU A 4 -7.83 -10.77 -4.57
C LEU A 4 -7.63 -9.54 -5.46
N SER A 5 -8.19 -9.54 -6.66
CA SER A 5 -8.12 -8.42 -7.60
C SER A 5 -8.62 -7.09 -7.02
N HIS A 6 -9.62 -7.11 -6.15
CA HIS A 6 -10.17 -5.89 -5.54
C HIS A 6 -9.17 -5.27 -4.56
N TYR A 7 -8.50 -6.11 -3.76
CA TYR A 7 -7.45 -5.67 -2.84
C TYR A 7 -6.22 -5.16 -3.59
N LEU A 8 -5.82 -5.83 -4.67
CA LEU A 8 -4.71 -5.39 -5.52
C LEU A 8 -4.98 -4.04 -6.20
N ILE A 9 -6.20 -3.85 -6.71
CA ILE A 9 -6.61 -2.56 -7.31
C ILE A 9 -6.61 -1.46 -6.25
N LEU A 10 -7.12 -1.73 -5.05
CA LEU A 10 -7.09 -0.77 -3.94
C LEU A 10 -5.64 -0.39 -3.58
N GLY A 11 -4.76 -1.37 -3.42
CA GLY A 11 -3.34 -1.15 -3.15
C GLY A 11 -2.66 -0.34 -4.26
N ALA A 12 -2.95 -0.66 -5.53
CA ALA A 12 -2.44 0.11 -6.66
C ALA A 12 -2.93 1.57 -6.65
N ILE A 13 -4.21 1.81 -6.36
CA ILE A 13 -4.76 3.17 -6.26
C ILE A 13 -4.05 3.96 -5.15
N LEU A 14 -3.95 3.40 -3.94
CA LEU A 14 -3.28 4.06 -2.82
C LEU A 14 -1.79 4.34 -3.12
N PHE A 15 -1.11 3.39 -3.78
CA PHE A 15 0.28 3.56 -4.21
C PHE A 15 0.44 4.66 -5.27
N THR A 16 -0.47 4.75 -6.24
CA THR A 16 -0.42 5.84 -7.23
C THR A 16 -0.66 7.21 -6.58
N ILE A 17 -1.60 7.32 -5.64
CA ILE A 17 -1.88 8.57 -4.90
C ILE A 17 -0.65 9.00 -4.10
N SER A 18 0.00 8.07 -3.39
CA SER A 18 1.21 8.41 -2.62
C SER A 18 2.36 8.87 -3.52
N VAL A 19 2.59 8.19 -4.65
CA VAL A 19 3.61 8.61 -5.63
C VAL A 19 3.30 10.01 -6.18
N VAL A 20 2.06 10.27 -6.58
CA VAL A 20 1.64 11.60 -7.05
C VAL A 20 1.81 12.65 -5.95
N GLY A 21 1.48 12.32 -4.70
CA GLY A 21 1.68 13.17 -3.52
C GLY A 21 3.14 13.59 -3.33
N ILE A 22 4.08 12.66 -3.49
CA ILE A 22 5.53 12.92 -3.41
C ILE A 22 5.98 13.86 -4.54
N PHE A 23 5.50 13.64 -5.77
CA PHE A 23 5.90 14.46 -6.91
C PHE A 23 5.36 15.89 -6.85
N LEU A 24 4.11 16.08 -6.42
CA LEU A 24 3.46 17.39 -6.35
C LEU A 24 3.97 18.23 -5.17
N ASN A 25 4.21 17.61 -4.01
CA ASN A 25 4.44 18.33 -2.75
C ASN A 25 5.89 18.25 -2.24
N ARG A 26 6.88 18.34 -3.12
CA ARG A 26 8.32 18.24 -2.76
C ARG A 26 8.84 19.30 -1.79
N LYS A 27 8.12 20.41 -1.59
CA LYS A 27 8.52 21.50 -0.68
C LYS A 27 8.03 21.29 0.76
N ASN A 28 7.00 20.47 0.97
CA ASN A 28 6.43 20.26 2.29
C ASN A 28 6.83 18.87 2.81
N ILE A 29 7.80 18.84 3.71
CA ILE A 29 8.34 17.61 4.30
C ILE A 29 7.23 16.80 5.00
N ILE A 30 6.26 17.46 5.64
CA ILE A 30 5.17 16.78 6.35
C ILE A 30 4.31 15.99 5.36
N ILE A 31 3.96 16.59 4.22
CA ILE A 31 3.17 15.90 3.18
C ILE A 31 3.98 14.77 2.54
N LEU A 32 5.29 14.96 2.38
CA LEU A 32 6.18 13.94 1.84
C LEU A 32 6.25 12.73 2.77
N LEU A 33 6.41 12.93 4.08
CA LEU A 33 6.36 11.87 5.09
C LEU A 33 4.99 11.17 5.10
N MET A 34 3.90 11.93 5.07
CA MET A 34 2.55 11.37 5.02
C MET A 34 2.31 10.54 3.74
N SER A 35 2.92 10.95 2.62
CA SER A 35 2.86 10.18 1.37
C SER A 35 3.67 8.90 1.45
N ILE A 36 4.83 8.92 2.13
CA ILE A 36 5.62 7.70 2.38
C ILE A 36 4.84 6.72 3.27
N GLU A 37 4.24 7.20 4.36
CA GLU A 37 3.37 6.38 5.22
C GLU A 37 2.22 5.73 4.41
N LEU A 38 1.56 6.51 3.55
CA LEU A 38 0.50 6.01 2.67
C LEU A 38 1.01 4.96 1.66
N MET A 39 2.24 5.13 1.17
CA MET A 39 2.90 4.15 0.29
C MET A 39 3.17 2.83 1.00
N LEU A 40 3.70 2.89 2.23
CA LEU A 40 3.97 1.71 3.05
C LEU A 40 2.67 0.98 3.41
N LEU A 41 1.62 1.72 3.73
CA LEU A 41 0.28 1.16 3.97
C LEU A 41 -0.25 0.39 2.76
N ALA A 42 -0.13 0.95 1.56
CA ALA A 42 -0.57 0.29 0.32
C ALA A 42 0.17 -1.04 0.07
N VAL A 43 1.48 -1.06 0.34
CA VAL A 43 2.30 -2.27 0.22
C VAL A 43 1.92 -3.31 1.28
N ASN A 44 1.67 -2.89 2.53
CA ASN A 44 1.20 -3.78 3.60
C ASN A 44 -0.13 -4.44 3.27
N ILE A 45 -1.09 -3.69 2.71
CA ILE A 45 -2.38 -4.25 2.27
C ILE A 45 -2.17 -5.35 1.22
N ASN A 46 -1.28 -5.13 0.26
CA ASN A 46 -0.97 -6.13 -0.77
C ASN A 46 -0.34 -7.39 -0.15
N PHE A 47 0.60 -7.25 0.81
CA PHE A 47 1.20 -8.38 1.50
C PHE A 47 0.17 -9.24 2.26
N ILE A 48 -0.76 -8.60 2.98
CA ILE A 48 -1.83 -9.30 3.70
C ILE A 48 -2.78 -9.99 2.71
N ALA A 49 -3.14 -9.33 1.60
CA ALA A 49 -4.02 -9.90 0.59
C ALA A 49 -3.41 -11.16 -0.05
N PHE A 50 -2.12 -11.14 -0.38
CA PHE A 50 -1.41 -12.32 -0.87
C PHE A 50 -1.26 -13.41 0.19
N SER A 51 -0.96 -13.05 1.44
CA SER A 51 -0.92 -14.00 2.55
C SER A 51 -2.24 -14.76 2.70
N HIS A 52 -3.36 -14.04 2.67
CA HIS A 52 -4.68 -14.65 2.76
C HIS A 52 -5.00 -15.52 1.53
N TYR A 53 -4.69 -15.05 0.32
CA TYR A 53 -4.99 -15.79 -0.91
C TYR A 53 -4.15 -17.07 -1.05
N LEU A 54 -2.88 -17.05 -0.65
CA LEU A 54 -1.99 -18.21 -0.70
C LEU A 54 -2.12 -19.13 0.54
N ASN A 55 -2.90 -18.73 1.56
CA ASN A 55 -2.95 -19.38 2.87
C ASN A 55 -1.55 -19.54 3.51
N ASP A 56 -0.66 -18.57 3.27
CA ASP A 56 0.70 -18.53 3.80
C ASP A 56 0.85 -17.32 4.72
N ILE A 57 1.33 -17.55 5.94
CA ILE A 57 1.51 -16.53 6.97
C ILE A 57 2.67 -15.58 6.65
N ALA A 58 3.56 -15.92 5.69
CA ALA A 58 4.72 -15.11 5.34
C ALA A 58 4.39 -13.62 5.13
N GLY A 59 3.32 -13.29 4.37
CA GLY A 59 2.95 -11.90 4.14
C GLY A 59 2.49 -11.14 5.39
N GLN A 60 1.94 -11.82 6.40
CA GLN A 60 1.60 -11.19 7.69
C GLN A 60 2.84 -10.88 8.54
N ILE A 61 3.92 -11.66 8.38
CA ILE A 61 5.17 -11.46 9.13
C ILE A 61 5.94 -10.24 8.62
N PHE A 62 5.83 -9.91 7.33
CA PHE A 62 6.51 -8.76 6.71
C PHE A 62 5.81 -7.41 6.96
N VAL A 63 4.56 -7.43 7.41
CA VAL A 63 3.79 -6.22 7.68
C VAL A 63 4.21 -5.64 9.02
N PHE A 64 4.34 -4.32 9.08
CA PHE A 64 4.65 -3.53 10.27
C PHE A 64 3.67 -2.37 10.46
#